data_AF-A0A431FQA8-F1
#
_entry.id   AF-A0A431FQA8-F1
#
_cell.length_a   1.000
_cell.length_b   1.000
_cell.length_c   1.000
_cell.angle_alpha   90.00
_cell.angle_beta   90.00
_cell.angle_gamma   90.00
#
_symmetry.space_group_name_H-M   'P 1'
#
loop_
_entity.id
_entity.type
_entity.pdbx_description
1 polymer ?
#
loop_
_entity_poly.entity_id
_entity_poly.type
_entity_poly.pdbx_seq_one_letter_code
_entity_poly.pdbx_strand_id
1 'polypeptide(L)'
;MQDKLIVAARSDGLGERFLGILNALYLCNLTGCKFGYIWNDGFSYISEEEIKRGSRRNEGMDIPSEIEIFNDNFINKYSLKDKLLDCNGNNFSGSAGPFLKSGKYNLNFFNLKSEYSWGWSSSSFDLSKIFEDIDVKHYHRHLQLLWNWLNDHFSANLKEFISSIYTIIKTRLSNNYIGFHIRSGGIIYEHRISALYGIRKALPIHITLELIKQYSSSGNKVLLFGDDVETLKQIRLFLENDNIYLIDDLVQVDLLSNFEISLSEIVLMANSSRIFSSGKSAFSIFASKIGNIDNISLYTHIAKLNQVDLIKKYINLINIHNLQKSYSLSYLFDLYEELNLNTNESEQYVKAAIDYDPDNIYYKIKYVYILLKNQKYDKADTYVYNILLYNSALFFDVLLYKSVPELGSKFINYKYFDIFFKIPEKFLTRNFIYINLNIFKRLYDGRNLNNEIFVHYHKNIYNIFCEKLIDYDNYKIESYNGAKLSYQVGFVMLSQSIKLNVFSRIFYLLLIGIKHKYDRNILNNNILDEDENKIYINFGKKFIKATKNWYKCGYIKLWFETRKLKREIRNKEGE
;
A
#
# COMPACT_ATOMS: atom_id res chain seq x y z
N MET A 1 34.64 16.95 -2.94
CA MET A 1 33.45 16.15 -2.55
C MET A 1 33.39 15.85 -1.05
N GLN A 2 34.53 15.86 -0.34
CA GLN A 2 34.66 15.63 1.12
C GLN A 2 33.80 16.51 2.05
N ASP A 3 33.15 17.56 1.55
CA ASP A 3 32.36 18.48 2.39
C ASP A 3 30.85 18.21 2.40
N LYS A 4 30.33 17.33 1.54
CA LYS A 4 28.90 16.98 1.54
C LYS A 4 28.57 15.97 2.63
N LEU A 5 27.35 16.06 3.18
CA LEU A 5 26.84 15.16 4.21
C LEU A 5 26.00 14.03 3.62
N ILE A 6 26.04 12.87 4.26
CA ILE A 6 25.01 11.82 4.14
C ILE A 6 24.35 11.68 5.51
N VAL A 7 23.06 11.99 5.57
CA VAL A 7 22.32 12.17 6.82
C VAL A 7 21.27 11.09 7.02
N ALA A 8 21.38 10.33 8.11
CA ALA A 8 20.34 9.40 8.53
C ALA A 8 19.25 10.14 9.34
N ALA A 9 18.02 10.16 8.83
CA ALA A 9 16.92 10.94 9.44
C ALA A 9 15.57 10.22 9.35
N ARG A 10 15.56 8.89 9.48
CA ARG A 10 14.31 8.13 9.56
C ARG A 10 13.62 8.43 10.89
N SER A 11 12.31 8.65 10.86
CA SER A 11 11.51 9.00 12.04
C SER A 11 10.56 7.89 12.50
N ASP A 12 10.54 6.75 11.81
CA ASP A 12 9.68 5.61 12.11
C ASP A 12 10.36 4.56 13.02
N GLY A 13 10.04 3.27 12.85
CA GLY A 13 10.40 2.23 13.81
C GLY A 13 11.91 1.97 13.97
N LEU A 14 12.29 1.33 15.07
CA LEU A 14 13.68 1.16 15.49
C LEU A 14 14.61 0.54 14.43
N GLY A 15 14.15 -0.52 13.76
CA GLY A 15 14.92 -1.18 12.69
C GLY A 15 15.18 -0.27 11.49
N GLU A 16 14.23 0.60 11.13
CA GLU A 16 14.38 1.56 10.03
C GLU A 16 15.41 2.64 10.37
N ARG A 17 15.37 3.15 11.62
CA ARG A 17 16.30 4.17 12.13
C ARG A 17 17.74 3.68 12.13
N PHE A 18 18.00 2.54 12.75
CA PHE A 18 19.36 2.00 12.81
C PHE A 18 19.87 1.55 11.45
N LEU A 19 19.04 0.94 10.59
CA LEU A 19 19.44 0.65 9.20
C LEU A 19 19.81 1.92 8.44
N GLY A 20 19.04 3.01 8.60
CA GLY A 20 19.37 4.30 7.99
C GLY A 20 20.74 4.84 8.44
N ILE A 21 21.06 4.71 9.74
CA ILE A 21 22.37 5.08 10.31
C ILE A 21 23.49 4.21 9.73
N LEU A 22 23.34 2.88 9.77
CA LEU A 22 24.36 1.97 9.25
C LEU A 22 24.59 2.16 7.74
N ASN A 23 23.54 2.43 6.98
CA ASN A 23 23.64 2.74 5.56
C ASN A 23 24.36 4.06 5.30
N ALA A 24 24.07 5.10 6.09
CA ALA A 24 24.76 6.37 5.96
C ALA A 24 26.26 6.23 6.25
N LEU A 25 26.62 5.53 7.34
CA LEU A 25 28.00 5.22 7.69
C LEU A 25 28.69 4.43 6.57
N TYR A 26 28.03 3.39 6.04
CA TYR A 26 28.56 2.57 4.95
C TYR A 26 28.83 3.41 3.69
N LEU A 27 27.89 4.25 3.28
CA LEU A 27 28.04 5.13 2.12
C LEU A 27 29.13 6.18 2.33
N CYS A 28 29.26 6.76 3.53
CA CYS A 28 30.35 7.67 3.86
C CYS A 28 31.72 7.02 3.72
N ASN A 29 31.88 5.76 4.17
CA ASN A 29 33.12 5.01 4.01
C ASN A 29 33.50 4.78 2.53
N LEU A 30 32.50 4.61 1.65
CA LEU A 30 32.74 4.39 0.22
C LEU A 30 32.99 5.68 -0.56
N THR A 31 32.33 6.78 -0.17
CA THR A 31 32.29 8.03 -0.97
C THR A 31 33.21 9.13 -0.42
N GLY A 32 33.65 9.02 0.84
CA GLY A 32 34.35 10.08 1.55
C GLY A 32 33.47 11.26 1.97
N CYS A 33 32.14 11.14 1.84
CA CYS A 33 31.20 12.13 2.41
C CYS A 33 31.24 12.08 3.96
N LYS A 34 30.81 13.18 4.60
CA LYS A 34 30.72 13.27 6.06
C LYS A 34 29.41 12.64 6.55
N PHE A 35 29.46 11.89 7.64
CA PHE A 35 28.28 11.31 8.29
C PHE A 35 27.63 12.32 9.24
N GLY A 36 26.29 12.28 9.30
CA GLY A 36 25.51 12.86 10.38
C GLY A 36 24.17 12.16 10.55
N TYR A 37 23.48 12.43 11.64
CA TYR A 37 22.14 11.88 11.89
C TYR A 37 21.20 12.91 12.51
N ILE A 38 19.91 12.69 12.35
CA ILE A 38 18.85 13.38 13.08
C ILE A 38 18.03 12.32 13.81
N TRP A 39 17.98 12.44 15.13
CA TRP A 39 17.19 11.57 15.98
C TRP A 39 16.04 12.37 16.58
N ASN A 40 14.85 12.19 16.01
CA ASN A 40 13.66 12.79 16.61
C ASN A 40 13.16 11.90 17.73
N ASP A 41 12.94 12.50 18.89
CA ASP A 41 12.26 11.88 20.01
C ASP A 41 10.83 11.53 19.54
N GLY A 42 10.31 10.37 19.98
CA GLY A 42 9.13 9.74 19.36
C GLY A 42 7.88 10.63 19.25
N PHE A 43 7.15 10.50 18.13
CA PHE A 43 5.76 10.95 18.02
C PHE A 43 4.85 9.88 18.65
N SER A 44 4.27 10.16 19.81
CA SER A 44 3.12 9.41 20.30
C SER A 44 1.90 9.78 19.44
N TYR A 45 1.42 8.84 18.62
CA TYR A 45 0.14 8.97 17.91
C TYR A 45 -1.01 8.26 18.65
N ILE A 46 -0.74 7.71 19.85
CA ILE A 46 -1.69 6.90 20.62
C ILE A 46 -1.86 7.49 22.03
N SER A 47 -3.11 7.58 22.49
CA SER A 47 -3.44 8.05 23.83
C SER A 47 -2.99 7.06 24.91
N GLU A 48 -2.64 7.56 26.10
CA GLU A 48 -2.25 6.75 27.27
C GLU A 48 -3.27 5.65 27.64
N GLU A 49 -4.55 5.81 27.26
CA GLU A 49 -5.60 4.83 27.50
C GLU A 49 -5.45 3.53 26.69
N GLU A 50 -4.89 3.60 25.47
CA GLU A 50 -4.69 2.39 24.64
C GLU A 50 -3.46 1.59 25.09
N ILE A 51 -2.42 2.28 25.57
CA ILE A 51 -1.23 1.64 26.19
C ILE A 51 -1.63 0.86 27.45
N LYS A 52 -2.54 1.42 28.27
CA LYS A 52 -3.04 0.77 29.49
C LYS A 52 -3.85 -0.51 29.25
N ARG A 53 -4.29 -0.80 28.01
CA ARG A 53 -5.00 -2.05 27.66
C ARG A 53 -4.07 -3.26 27.44
N GLY A 54 -2.75 -3.09 27.59
CA GLY A 54 -1.81 -4.11 28.08
C GLY A 54 -1.60 -5.40 27.28
N SER A 55 -2.23 -5.59 26.13
CA SER A 55 -2.18 -6.87 25.38
C SER A 55 -1.36 -6.81 24.09
N ARG A 56 -0.84 -5.64 23.70
CA ARG A 56 -0.25 -5.42 22.36
C ARG A 56 0.95 -4.50 22.45
N ARG A 57 2.06 -4.91 21.84
CA ARG A 57 3.29 -4.12 21.76
C ARG A 57 3.29 -3.40 20.41
N ASN A 58 3.56 -2.10 20.39
CA ASN A 58 3.60 -1.34 19.15
C ASN A 58 5.04 -0.99 18.77
N GLU A 59 5.54 -1.62 17.69
CA GLU A 59 6.88 -1.41 17.14
C GLU A 59 7.08 0.07 16.74
N GLY A 60 7.88 0.81 17.51
CA GLY A 60 8.30 2.18 17.18
C GLY A 60 7.60 3.32 17.93
N MET A 61 6.81 3.04 18.98
CA MET A 61 6.08 4.08 19.72
C MET A 61 6.74 4.55 21.03
N ASP A 62 7.78 3.87 21.49
CA ASP A 62 8.67 4.33 22.57
C ASP A 62 10.10 4.41 22.02
N ILE A 63 10.39 5.48 21.31
CA ILE A 63 11.76 5.79 20.89
C ILE A 63 12.35 6.75 21.93
N PRO A 64 13.35 6.31 22.72
CA PRO A 64 13.95 7.16 23.74
C PRO A 64 14.77 8.27 23.08
N SER A 65 15.16 9.26 23.88
CA SER A 65 15.96 10.39 23.43
C SER A 65 17.34 9.95 22.93
N GLU A 66 18.00 10.80 22.13
CA GLU A 66 19.33 10.46 21.61
C GLU A 66 20.39 10.27 22.72
N ILE A 67 20.22 10.93 23.88
CA ILE A 67 21.11 10.85 25.05
C ILE A 67 20.98 9.48 25.74
N GLU A 68 19.82 8.86 25.68
CA GLU A 68 19.61 7.50 26.21
C GLU A 68 20.24 6.44 25.29
N ILE A 69 20.39 6.73 24.00
CA ILE A 69 20.94 5.80 23.00
C ILE A 69 22.45 5.95 22.85
N PHE A 70 22.94 7.17 22.63
CA PHE A 70 24.31 7.47 22.25
C PHE A 70 25.06 8.16 23.39
N ASN A 71 26.38 8.00 23.43
CA ASN A 71 27.20 8.77 24.35
C ASN A 71 27.43 10.22 23.85
N ASP A 72 27.80 11.11 24.77
CA ASP A 72 27.98 12.53 24.50
C ASP A 72 29.00 12.79 23.36
N ASN A 73 30.07 12.01 23.28
CA ASN A 73 31.07 12.16 22.23
C ASN A 73 30.49 11.92 20.84
N PHE A 74 29.64 10.90 20.69
CA PHE A 74 28.97 10.60 19.43
C PHE A 74 27.95 11.66 19.07
N ILE A 75 27.12 12.08 20.03
CA ILE A 75 26.09 13.12 19.85
C ILE A 75 26.74 14.43 19.41
N ASN A 76 27.75 14.90 20.15
CA ASN A 76 28.46 16.15 19.87
C ASN A 76 29.09 16.16 18.48
N LYS A 77 29.56 15.01 18.01
CA LYS A 77 30.25 14.89 16.73
C LYS A 77 29.31 14.74 15.54
N TYR A 78 28.19 14.01 15.68
CA TYR A 78 27.40 13.55 14.54
C TYR A 78 25.92 13.97 14.56
N SER A 79 25.39 14.47 15.68
CA SER A 79 23.99 14.90 15.75
C SER A 79 23.78 16.22 15.01
N LEU A 80 22.78 16.22 14.13
CA LEU A 80 22.36 17.36 13.30
C LEU A 80 20.94 17.83 13.63
N LYS A 81 20.39 17.42 14.77
CA LYS A 81 19.07 17.84 15.27
C LYS A 81 18.96 19.37 15.26
N ASP A 82 17.95 19.88 14.56
CA ASP A 82 17.68 21.32 14.33
C ASP A 82 18.81 22.14 13.66
N LYS A 83 19.78 21.49 13.00
CA LYS A 83 20.92 22.17 12.33
C LYS A 83 20.78 22.27 10.81
N LEU A 84 19.82 21.56 10.21
CA LEU A 84 19.66 21.46 8.75
C LEU A 84 18.31 21.99 8.28
N LEU A 85 18.30 22.56 7.07
CA LEU A 85 17.09 23.01 6.39
C LEU A 85 16.75 22.12 5.19
N ASP A 86 15.47 22.00 4.88
CA ASP A 86 14.95 21.36 3.67
C ASP A 86 15.04 22.29 2.44
N CYS A 87 14.57 21.83 1.29
CA CYS A 87 14.59 22.61 0.04
C CYS A 87 13.66 23.84 0.06
N ASN A 88 12.75 23.93 1.03
CA ASN A 88 11.82 25.03 1.21
C ASN A 88 12.28 26.00 2.32
N GLY A 89 13.43 25.74 2.96
CA GLY A 89 13.96 26.55 4.06
C GLY A 89 13.34 26.24 5.43
N ASN A 90 12.59 25.15 5.59
CA ASN A 90 12.10 24.69 6.89
C ASN A 90 13.12 23.78 7.58
N ASN A 91 13.02 23.61 8.90
CA ASN A 91 13.83 22.62 9.61
C ASN A 91 13.62 21.22 9.00
N PHE A 92 14.73 20.60 8.62
CA PHE A 92 14.72 19.24 8.10
C PHE A 92 14.53 18.26 9.26
N SER A 93 13.34 17.67 9.33
CA SER A 93 12.92 16.80 10.42
C SER A 93 12.81 15.33 10.02
N GLY A 94 13.09 14.95 8.78
CA GLY A 94 13.14 13.53 8.42
C GLY A 94 13.06 13.25 6.92
N SER A 95 13.55 12.08 6.53
CA SER A 95 13.45 11.58 5.15
C SER A 95 13.55 10.06 5.09
N ALA A 96 12.96 9.46 4.05
CA ALA A 96 13.15 8.06 3.68
C ALA A 96 14.42 7.83 2.84
N GLY A 97 15.15 8.89 2.48
CA GLY A 97 16.26 8.86 1.54
C GLY A 97 15.82 9.12 0.09
N PRO A 98 16.74 9.51 -0.81
CA PRO A 98 16.47 9.72 -2.22
C PRO A 98 16.39 8.40 -3.00
N PHE A 99 16.76 7.28 -2.37
CA PHE A 99 16.86 5.99 -3.01
C PHE A 99 15.51 5.30 -3.04
N LEU A 100 14.91 5.24 -4.23
CA LEU A 100 13.71 4.44 -4.44
C LEU A 100 14.05 2.96 -4.41
N LYS A 101 13.19 2.14 -3.81
CA LYS A 101 13.37 0.68 -3.71
C LYS A 101 13.48 -0.01 -5.09
N SER A 102 13.01 0.64 -6.14
CA SER A 102 13.07 0.17 -7.54
C SER A 102 14.11 0.88 -8.40
N GLY A 103 14.87 1.83 -7.83
CA GLY A 103 15.94 2.51 -8.57
C GLY A 103 17.18 1.62 -8.70
N LYS A 104 17.90 1.76 -9.81
CA LYS A 104 19.22 1.19 -10.04
C LYS A 104 20.22 2.33 -10.07
N TYR A 105 21.05 2.42 -9.04
CA TYR A 105 22.02 3.50 -8.85
C TYR A 105 23.44 2.93 -8.92
N ASN A 106 24.41 3.83 -9.02
CA ASN A 106 25.84 3.53 -8.90
C ASN A 106 26.42 4.54 -7.92
N LEU A 107 27.57 4.25 -7.29
CA LEU A 107 28.22 5.17 -6.34
C LEU A 107 28.58 6.52 -6.97
N ASN A 108 28.78 6.57 -8.29
CA ASN A 108 28.92 7.83 -9.04
C ASN A 108 27.71 8.77 -8.92
N PHE A 109 26.56 8.29 -8.42
CA PHE A 109 25.40 9.11 -8.07
C PHE A 109 25.77 10.25 -7.11
N PHE A 110 26.70 10.01 -6.19
CA PHE A 110 27.16 11.04 -5.25
C PHE A 110 28.03 12.12 -5.91
N ASN A 111 28.46 11.93 -7.16
CA ASN A 111 29.14 12.97 -7.92
C ASN A 111 28.17 14.00 -8.51
N LEU A 112 26.87 13.69 -8.52
CA LEU A 112 25.82 14.55 -9.07
C LEU A 112 25.44 15.69 -8.10
N LYS A 113 24.56 16.58 -8.59
CA LYS A 113 23.91 17.58 -7.74
C LYS A 113 23.18 16.87 -6.60
N SER A 114 23.44 17.30 -5.37
CA SER A 114 22.86 16.69 -4.18
C SER A 114 21.37 17.02 -4.03
N GLU A 115 20.66 16.17 -3.29
CA GLU A 115 19.23 16.33 -2.97
C GLU A 115 18.98 17.64 -2.22
N TYR A 116 19.86 17.94 -1.26
CA TYR A 116 19.86 19.16 -0.46
C TYR A 116 21.15 19.95 -0.65
N SER A 117 21.13 21.22 -0.23
CA SER A 117 22.32 22.09 -0.25
C SER A 117 23.47 21.52 0.59
N TRP A 118 23.13 20.82 1.68
CA TRP A 118 24.09 20.18 2.58
C TRP A 118 24.50 18.75 2.16
N GLY A 119 23.77 18.08 1.25
CA GLY A 119 24.08 16.71 0.83
C GLY A 119 22.85 15.84 0.55
N TRP A 120 22.88 14.58 1.00
CA TRP A 120 21.85 13.58 0.74
C TRP A 120 21.29 13.00 2.03
N SER A 121 20.01 12.64 2.02
CA SER A 121 19.44 11.80 3.07
C SER A 121 19.75 10.32 2.83
N SER A 122 19.81 9.52 3.89
CA SER A 122 20.03 8.06 3.82
C SER A 122 18.72 7.30 3.91
N SER A 123 18.63 6.15 3.22
CA SER A 123 17.51 5.22 3.30
C SER A 123 17.83 4.01 4.18
N SER A 124 16.80 3.31 4.64
CA SER A 124 16.89 2.04 5.37
C SER A 124 16.86 0.80 4.44
N PHE A 125 16.73 1.02 3.13
CA PHE A 125 16.63 -0.06 2.18
C PHE A 125 17.95 -0.83 2.03
N ASP A 126 17.84 -2.03 1.48
CA ASP A 126 18.97 -2.90 1.19
C ASP A 126 19.82 -2.31 0.05
N LEU A 127 20.93 -1.63 0.38
CA LEU A 127 21.72 -0.89 -0.60
C LEU A 127 22.28 -1.79 -1.71
N SER A 128 22.59 -3.05 -1.42
CA SER A 128 23.06 -4.00 -2.45
C SER A 128 21.97 -4.45 -3.43
N LYS A 129 20.70 -4.06 -3.21
CA LYS A 129 19.60 -4.25 -4.18
C LYS A 129 19.30 -2.99 -4.99
N ILE A 130 19.86 -1.86 -4.57
CA ILE A 130 19.61 -0.52 -5.12
C ILE A 130 20.81 -0.05 -5.93
N PHE A 131 22.02 -0.34 -5.48
CA PHE A 131 23.26 -0.01 -6.15
C PHE A 131 23.83 -1.21 -6.89
N GLU A 132 24.12 -1.05 -8.18
CA GLU A 132 24.64 -2.13 -9.03
C GLU A 132 26.12 -2.46 -8.76
N ASP A 133 26.85 -1.50 -8.19
CA ASP A 133 28.27 -1.59 -7.86
C ASP A 133 28.54 -1.93 -6.37
N ILE A 134 27.52 -2.34 -5.62
CA ILE A 134 27.65 -2.79 -4.22
C ILE A 134 27.45 -4.31 -4.13
N ASP A 135 28.52 -5.04 -3.78
CA ASP A 135 28.44 -6.48 -3.55
C ASP A 135 27.66 -6.82 -2.27
N VAL A 136 26.76 -7.81 -2.36
CA VAL A 136 25.84 -8.21 -1.28
C VAL A 136 26.60 -8.74 -0.06
N LYS A 137 27.60 -9.60 -0.26
CA LYS A 137 28.35 -10.22 0.85
C LYS A 137 29.22 -9.19 1.56
N HIS A 138 29.88 -8.34 0.78
CA HIS A 138 30.67 -7.21 1.28
C HIS A 138 29.81 -6.27 2.12
N TYR A 139 28.65 -5.86 1.59
CA TYR A 139 27.72 -4.96 2.26
C TYR A 139 27.23 -5.54 3.60
N HIS A 140 26.72 -6.79 3.63
CA HIS A 140 26.22 -7.39 4.87
C HIS A 140 27.31 -7.52 5.94
N ARG A 141 28.52 -7.96 5.57
CA ARG A 141 29.65 -8.03 6.49
C ARG A 141 30.00 -6.65 7.06
N HIS A 142 29.96 -5.61 6.23
CA HIS A 142 30.24 -4.24 6.71
C HIS A 142 29.17 -3.70 7.63
N LEU A 143 27.89 -4.01 7.40
CA LEU A 143 26.83 -3.60 8.33
C LEU A 143 27.02 -4.22 9.72
N GLN A 144 27.42 -5.49 9.81
CA GLN A 144 27.76 -6.13 11.08
C GLN A 144 28.95 -5.44 11.77
N LEU A 145 30.02 -5.12 11.01
CA LEU A 145 31.17 -4.39 11.55
C LEU A 145 30.80 -2.98 12.04
N LEU A 146 29.97 -2.28 11.29
CA LEU A 146 29.47 -0.95 11.66
C LEU A 146 28.56 -1.01 12.89
N TRP A 147 27.74 -2.04 13.05
CA TRP A 147 26.95 -2.25 14.26
C TRP A 147 27.85 -2.46 15.49
N ASN A 148 28.89 -3.29 15.36
CA ASN A 148 29.85 -3.50 16.44
C ASN A 148 30.62 -2.21 16.78
N TRP A 149 31.00 -1.42 15.77
CA TRP A 149 31.58 -0.10 15.99
C TRP A 149 30.61 0.87 16.66
N LEU A 150 29.34 0.87 16.25
CA LEU A 150 28.30 1.72 16.84
C LEU A 150 28.05 1.36 18.31
N ASN A 151 28.21 0.09 18.68
CA ASN A 151 28.12 -0.36 20.06
C ASN A 151 29.13 0.35 21.00
N ASP A 152 30.30 0.74 20.49
CA ASP A 152 31.26 1.54 21.26
C ASP A 152 30.80 2.99 21.49
N HIS A 153 29.82 3.44 20.71
CA HIS A 153 29.26 4.80 20.76
C HIS A 153 27.91 4.89 21.46
N PHE A 154 27.37 3.78 21.94
CA PHE A 154 26.17 3.78 22.78
C PHE A 154 26.42 4.35 24.18
N SER A 155 25.34 4.78 24.83
CA SER A 155 25.33 5.15 26.25
C SER A 155 25.76 3.96 27.12
N ALA A 156 26.31 4.22 28.31
CA ALA A 156 26.76 3.15 29.21
C ALA A 156 25.62 2.19 29.56
N ASN A 157 24.45 2.72 29.91
CA ASN A 157 23.26 1.95 30.25
C ASN A 157 22.84 1.03 29.09
N LEU A 158 22.82 1.54 27.86
CA LEU A 158 22.44 0.74 26.69
C LEU A 158 23.45 -0.39 26.41
N LYS A 159 24.75 -0.13 26.57
CA LYS A 159 25.78 -1.16 26.42
C LYS A 159 25.64 -2.26 27.46
N GLU A 160 25.42 -1.89 28.72
CA GLU A 160 25.20 -2.84 29.81
C GLU A 160 23.96 -3.69 29.56
N PHE A 161 22.87 -3.05 29.11
CA PHE A 161 21.64 -3.73 28.72
C PHE A 161 21.88 -4.77 27.61
N ILE A 162 22.50 -4.36 26.49
CA ILE A 162 22.83 -5.27 25.38
C ILE A 162 23.74 -6.43 25.86
N SER A 163 24.71 -6.14 26.72
CA SER A 163 25.62 -7.15 27.30
C SER A 163 24.89 -8.17 28.16
N SER A 164 23.84 -7.75 28.87
CA SER A 164 22.97 -8.66 29.62
C SER A 164 22.23 -9.63 28.69
N ILE A 165 21.76 -9.16 27.51
CA ILE A 165 21.11 -10.00 26.51
C ILE A 165 22.09 -11.02 25.91
N TYR A 166 23.33 -10.62 25.61
CA TYR A 166 24.36 -11.56 25.18
C TYR A 166 24.65 -12.65 26.22
N THR A 167 24.61 -12.29 27.50
CA THR A 167 24.76 -13.25 28.60
C THR A 167 23.59 -14.24 28.63
N ILE A 168 22.37 -13.78 28.44
CA ILE A 168 21.18 -14.64 28.35
C ILE A 168 21.28 -15.60 27.16
N ILE A 169 21.68 -15.10 25.99
CA ILE A 169 21.86 -15.93 24.79
C ILE A 169 22.85 -17.06 25.05
N LYS A 170 24.00 -16.74 25.67
CA LYS A 170 25.03 -17.73 26.00
C LYS A 170 24.55 -18.75 27.03
N THR A 171 23.92 -18.29 28.11
CA THR A 171 23.61 -19.11 29.29
C THR A 171 22.31 -19.91 29.16
N ARG A 172 21.29 -19.37 28.50
CA ARG A 172 19.96 -19.98 28.38
C ARG A 172 19.75 -20.64 27.01
N LEU A 173 20.28 -20.04 25.95
CA LEU A 173 20.07 -20.53 24.58
C LEU A 173 21.29 -21.26 23.99
N SER A 174 22.42 -21.25 24.67
CA SER A 174 23.65 -21.95 24.25
C SER A 174 24.16 -21.50 22.87
N ASN A 175 23.86 -20.27 22.45
CA ASN A 175 24.13 -19.73 21.11
C ASN A 175 23.56 -20.59 19.96
N ASN A 176 22.56 -21.43 20.22
CA ASN A 176 22.00 -22.33 19.20
C ASN A 176 20.48 -22.40 19.30
N TYR A 177 19.81 -21.58 18.49
CA TYR A 177 18.35 -21.53 18.39
C TYR A 177 17.95 -20.95 17.04
N ILE A 178 16.68 -21.11 16.70
CA ILE A 178 16.06 -20.61 15.48
C ILE A 178 15.05 -19.53 15.86
N GLY A 179 15.10 -18.38 15.19
CA GLY A 179 14.15 -17.29 15.39
C GLY A 179 12.94 -17.39 14.46
N PHE A 180 11.74 -17.22 15.00
CA PHE A 180 10.51 -17.05 14.21
C PHE A 180 9.90 -15.69 14.52
N HIS A 181 10.00 -14.75 13.58
CA HIS A 181 9.44 -13.42 13.70
C HIS A 181 8.08 -13.31 12.99
N ILE A 182 7.01 -13.39 13.77
CA ILE A 182 5.62 -13.39 13.33
C ILE A 182 5.02 -12.01 13.58
N ARG A 183 5.08 -11.17 12.55
CA ARG A 183 4.45 -9.84 12.56
C ARG A 183 2.93 -9.96 12.39
N SER A 184 2.17 -9.31 13.26
CA SER A 184 0.71 -9.29 13.16
C SER A 184 0.07 -8.05 13.81
N GLY A 185 0.28 -7.86 15.12
CA GLY A 185 -0.32 -6.86 16.04
C GLY A 185 -1.05 -5.68 15.39
N GLY A 186 -0.52 -4.45 15.49
CA GLY A 186 -1.25 -3.23 15.06
C GLY A 186 -1.76 -3.28 13.60
N ILE A 187 -1.08 -4.03 12.72
CA ILE A 187 -1.50 -4.22 11.32
C ILE A 187 -2.85 -4.95 11.22
N ILE A 188 -3.09 -5.96 12.07
CA ILE A 188 -4.33 -6.74 12.06
C ILE A 188 -5.40 -6.11 12.95
N TYR A 189 -5.04 -5.55 14.11
CA TYR A 189 -6.01 -5.12 15.10
C TYR A 189 -6.47 -3.66 14.96
N GLU A 190 -5.58 -2.75 14.59
CA GLU A 190 -5.82 -1.30 14.68
C GLU A 190 -6.05 -0.70 13.30
N HIS A 191 -5.22 -1.08 12.33
CA HIS A 191 -5.23 -0.47 11.02
C HIS A 191 -5.99 -1.30 9.98
N ARG A 192 -7.32 -1.42 10.13
CA ARG A 192 -8.20 -2.19 9.22
C ARG A 192 -8.18 -1.71 7.76
N ILE A 193 -7.78 -0.46 7.52
CA ILE A 193 -7.53 0.14 6.20
C ILE A 193 -6.17 -0.31 5.63
N SER A 194 -5.18 -0.52 6.51
CA SER A 194 -3.79 -0.82 6.16
C SER A 194 -3.52 -2.30 5.91
N ALA A 195 -4.53 -3.18 5.99
CA ALA A 195 -4.38 -4.58 5.60
C ALA A 195 -3.74 -4.71 4.19
N LEU A 196 -3.85 -3.68 3.35
CA LEU A 196 -3.15 -3.53 2.06
C LEU A 196 -1.63 -3.33 2.14
N TYR A 197 -1.11 -2.58 3.13
CA TYR A 197 0.32 -2.58 3.49
C TYR A 197 0.71 -3.87 4.21
N GLY A 198 -0.27 -4.50 4.87
CA GLY A 198 -0.17 -5.74 5.63
C GLY A 198 -0.11 -7.02 4.78
N ILE A 199 -0.57 -7.02 3.52
CA ILE A 199 -0.48 -8.19 2.64
C ILE A 199 1.01 -8.46 2.38
N ARG A 200 1.53 -9.49 3.04
CA ARG A 200 2.94 -9.85 3.12
C ARG A 200 3.83 -8.98 4.04
N LYS A 201 3.23 -8.23 4.97
CA LYS A 201 3.92 -7.63 6.12
C LYS A 201 3.45 -8.23 7.43
N ALA A 202 2.13 -8.39 7.63
CA ALA A 202 1.61 -9.33 8.62
C ALA A 202 1.73 -10.77 8.09
N LEU A 203 1.49 -11.79 8.92
CA LEU A 203 1.59 -13.20 8.53
C LEU A 203 0.40 -14.01 9.06
N PRO A 204 -0.28 -14.83 8.23
CA PRO A 204 -1.30 -15.75 8.71
C PRO A 204 -0.64 -16.79 9.59
N ILE A 205 -0.91 -16.76 10.89
CA ILE A 205 -0.19 -17.58 11.86
C ILE A 205 -0.30 -19.09 11.58
N HIS A 206 -1.39 -19.54 10.95
CA HIS A 206 -1.61 -20.94 10.57
C HIS A 206 -0.50 -21.52 9.69
N ILE A 207 0.12 -20.72 8.82
CA ILE A 207 1.16 -21.23 7.91
C ILE A 207 2.49 -21.49 8.62
N THR A 208 2.67 -21.02 9.87
CA THR A 208 3.92 -21.19 10.61
C THR A 208 3.93 -22.43 11.49
N LEU A 209 2.75 -22.96 11.84
CA LEU A 209 2.58 -23.97 12.88
C LEU A 209 3.34 -25.26 12.60
N GLU A 210 3.26 -25.81 11.39
CA GLU A 210 3.98 -27.05 11.04
C GLU A 210 5.48 -26.88 11.07
N LEU A 211 5.99 -25.74 10.59
CA LEU A 211 7.43 -25.49 10.55
C LEU A 211 8.00 -25.32 11.96
N ILE A 212 7.30 -24.57 12.82
CA ILE A 212 7.67 -24.44 14.24
C ILE A 212 7.68 -25.82 14.89
N LYS A 213 6.61 -26.61 14.70
CA LYS A 213 6.50 -27.97 15.24
C LYS A 213 7.63 -28.87 14.77
N GLN A 214 7.98 -28.82 13.48
CA GLN A 214 9.05 -29.64 12.92
C GLN A 214 10.39 -29.34 13.58
N TYR A 215 10.76 -28.07 13.68
CA TYR A 215 12.05 -27.68 14.28
C TYR A 215 12.11 -28.00 15.77
N SER A 216 11.06 -27.68 16.53
CA SER A 216 11.01 -27.93 17.97
C SER A 216 10.99 -29.41 18.32
N SER A 217 10.27 -30.23 17.54
CA SER A 217 10.23 -31.69 17.72
C SER A 217 11.55 -32.38 17.33
N SER A 218 12.37 -31.72 16.52
CA SER A 218 13.72 -32.20 16.16
C SER A 218 14.80 -31.80 17.20
N GLY A 219 14.38 -31.28 18.36
CA GLY A 219 15.28 -30.89 19.45
C GLY A 219 15.89 -29.50 19.31
N ASN A 220 15.50 -28.70 18.32
CA ASN A 220 16.00 -27.33 18.20
C ASN A 220 15.23 -26.40 19.14
N LYS A 221 15.95 -25.51 19.83
CA LYS A 221 15.34 -24.37 20.53
C LYS A 221 14.76 -23.41 19.49
N VAL A 222 13.48 -23.09 19.63
CA VAL A 222 12.75 -22.17 18.77
C VAL A 222 12.31 -20.98 19.61
N LEU A 223 12.71 -19.77 19.23
CA LEU A 223 12.31 -18.53 19.91
C LEU A 223 11.33 -17.76 19.02
N LEU A 224 10.14 -17.48 19.55
CA LEU A 224 9.10 -16.73 18.85
C LEU A 224 9.19 -15.24 19.19
N PHE A 225 9.16 -14.41 18.16
CA PHE A 225 9.16 -12.94 18.22
C PHE A 225 7.93 -12.40 17.51
N GLY A 226 7.43 -11.26 17.95
CA GLY A 226 6.26 -10.64 17.35
C GLY A 226 5.50 -9.73 18.29
N ASP A 227 4.69 -8.87 17.69
CA ASP A 227 4.01 -7.78 18.38
C ASP A 227 2.64 -8.16 18.96
N ASP A 228 2.12 -9.35 18.60
CA ASP A 228 0.94 -9.99 19.21
C ASP A 228 1.36 -11.13 20.16
N VAL A 229 1.74 -10.74 21.38
CA VAL A 229 2.24 -11.65 22.42
C VAL A 229 1.21 -12.73 22.77
N GLU A 230 -0.08 -12.39 22.78
CA GLU A 230 -1.14 -13.34 23.10
C GLU A 230 -1.21 -14.45 22.05
N THR A 231 -1.17 -14.11 20.76
CA THR A 231 -1.14 -15.13 19.70
C THR A 231 0.12 -16.00 19.79
N LEU A 232 1.28 -15.45 20.14
CA LEU A 232 2.49 -16.26 20.34
C LEU A 232 2.35 -17.24 21.51
N LYS A 233 1.72 -16.82 22.62
CA LYS A 233 1.37 -17.69 23.76
C LYS A 233 0.44 -18.82 23.33
N GLN A 234 -0.59 -18.51 22.54
CA GLN A 234 -1.51 -19.52 22.00
C GLN A 234 -0.82 -20.50 21.05
N ILE A 235 0.15 -20.06 20.23
CA ILE A 235 0.97 -20.97 19.40
C ILE A 235 1.77 -21.94 20.27
N ARG A 236 2.46 -21.43 21.30
CA ARG A 236 3.24 -22.27 22.22
C ARG A 236 2.35 -23.29 22.93
N LEU A 237 1.20 -22.85 23.46
CA LEU A 237 0.22 -23.72 24.11
C LEU A 237 -0.32 -24.79 23.16
N PHE A 238 -0.68 -24.43 21.93
CA PHE A 238 -1.23 -25.36 20.95
C PHE A 238 -0.22 -26.43 20.49
N LEU A 239 1.07 -26.10 20.45
CA LEU A 239 2.11 -27.02 19.99
C LEU A 239 2.69 -27.92 21.08
N GLU A 240 2.45 -27.59 22.37
CA GLU A 240 2.83 -28.39 23.55
C GLU A 240 4.28 -28.92 23.48
N ASN A 241 5.25 -28.03 23.29
CA ASN A 241 6.65 -28.40 23.16
C ASN A 241 7.58 -27.48 23.94
N ASP A 242 8.37 -28.06 24.85
CA ASP A 242 9.27 -27.36 25.77
C ASP A 242 10.46 -26.65 25.09
N ASN A 243 10.74 -26.98 23.82
CA ASN A 243 11.77 -26.29 23.05
C ASN A 243 11.28 -24.97 22.43
N ILE A 244 10.04 -24.56 22.67
CA ILE A 244 9.47 -23.30 22.16
C ILE A 244 9.51 -22.24 23.28
N TYR A 245 10.27 -21.18 23.02
CA TYR A 245 10.49 -20.08 23.93
C TYR A 245 9.80 -18.80 23.42
N LEU A 246 9.41 -17.96 24.37
CA LEU A 246 9.03 -16.57 24.21
C LEU A 246 10.08 -15.68 24.89
N ILE A 247 10.05 -14.39 24.59
CA ILE A 247 10.90 -13.40 25.26
C ILE A 247 10.63 -13.36 26.77
N ASP A 248 9.36 -13.51 27.16
CA ASP A 248 8.93 -13.55 28.56
C ASP A 248 9.62 -14.69 29.35
N ASP A 249 10.14 -15.73 28.69
CA ASP A 249 10.88 -16.81 29.33
C ASP A 249 12.37 -16.46 29.60
N LEU A 250 12.86 -15.39 28.98
CA LEU A 250 14.27 -15.02 28.93
C LEU A 250 14.58 -13.72 29.69
N VAL A 251 13.66 -12.76 29.65
CA VAL A 251 13.80 -11.45 30.31
C VAL A 251 12.56 -11.13 31.15
N GLN A 252 12.75 -10.34 32.21
CA GLN A 252 11.64 -9.84 33.03
C GLN A 252 10.97 -8.66 32.33
N VAL A 253 10.09 -8.96 31.37
CA VAL A 253 9.47 -7.96 30.49
C VAL A 253 8.73 -6.85 31.24
N ASP A 254 8.19 -7.12 32.43
CA ASP A 254 7.48 -6.13 33.26
C ASP A 254 8.41 -5.06 33.85
N LEU A 255 9.73 -5.31 33.84
CA LEU A 255 10.75 -4.35 34.29
C LEU A 255 11.41 -3.58 33.15
N LEU A 256 11.05 -3.88 31.90
CA LEU A 256 11.66 -3.30 30.72
C LEU A 256 10.73 -2.28 30.07
N SER A 257 11.32 -1.22 29.51
CA SER A 257 10.63 -0.33 28.57
C SER A 257 10.29 -1.06 27.26
N ASN A 258 9.29 -0.57 26.51
CA ASN A 258 8.98 -1.12 25.19
C ASN A 258 10.17 -1.01 24.21
N PHE A 259 11.02 0.00 24.40
CA PHE A 259 12.29 0.15 23.69
C PHE A 259 13.24 -1.03 23.98
N GLU A 260 13.49 -1.31 25.26
CA GLU A 260 14.36 -2.40 25.70
C GLU A 260 13.82 -3.77 25.28
N ILE A 261 12.50 -3.97 25.33
CA ILE A 261 11.85 -5.19 24.81
C ILE A 261 12.15 -5.32 23.32
N SER A 262 11.85 -4.27 22.53
CA SER A 262 12.07 -4.26 21.08
C SER A 262 13.54 -4.52 20.71
N LEU A 263 14.47 -3.91 21.44
CA LEU A 263 15.89 -4.11 21.25
C LEU A 263 16.32 -5.52 21.65
N SER A 264 15.76 -6.09 22.72
CA SER A 264 15.99 -7.49 23.11
C SER A 264 15.61 -8.42 21.98
N GLU A 265 14.44 -8.23 21.36
CA GLU A 265 14.01 -9.05 20.23
C GLU A 265 15.01 -8.98 19.06
N ILE A 266 15.48 -7.78 18.73
CA ILE A 266 16.44 -7.56 17.64
C ILE A 266 17.77 -8.26 17.93
N VAL A 267 18.33 -8.07 19.13
CA VAL A 267 19.61 -8.68 19.52
C VAL A 267 19.49 -10.20 19.59
N LEU A 268 18.39 -10.72 20.16
CA LEU A 268 18.10 -12.16 20.16
C LEU A 268 17.92 -12.70 18.73
N MET A 269 17.20 -12.01 17.85
CA MET A 269 17.08 -12.45 16.46
C MET A 269 18.45 -12.46 15.75
N ALA A 270 19.27 -11.43 15.92
CA ALA A 270 20.56 -11.29 15.27
C ALA A 270 21.59 -12.37 15.68
N ASN A 271 21.40 -13.01 16.84
CA ASN A 271 22.25 -14.09 17.33
C ASN A 271 21.62 -15.48 17.17
N SER A 272 20.48 -15.58 16.48
CA SER A 272 19.92 -16.87 16.09
C SER A 272 20.72 -17.49 14.94
N SER A 273 20.58 -18.80 14.75
CA SER A 273 21.19 -19.52 13.61
C SER A 273 20.59 -19.10 12.26
N ARG A 274 19.31 -18.70 12.27
CA ARG A 274 18.54 -18.16 11.13
C ARG A 274 17.22 -17.59 11.64
N ILE A 275 16.64 -16.70 10.83
CA ILE A 275 15.33 -16.11 11.10
C ILE A 275 14.33 -16.58 10.05
N PHE A 276 13.20 -17.14 10.47
CA PHE A 276 11.99 -17.24 9.66
C PHE A 276 11.10 -16.05 9.95
N SER A 277 10.63 -15.32 8.93
CA SER A 277 9.87 -14.07 9.17
C SER A 277 8.69 -13.86 8.24
N SER A 278 7.82 -12.91 8.61
CA SER A 278 6.73 -12.36 7.77
C SER A 278 7.21 -11.65 6.48
N GLY A 279 8.52 -11.58 6.24
CA GLY A 279 9.12 -11.26 4.94
C GLY A 279 9.43 -9.80 4.64
N LYS A 280 8.78 -8.83 5.30
CA LYS A 280 9.03 -7.38 5.09
C LYS A 280 9.09 -6.56 6.38
N SER A 281 9.38 -7.17 7.52
CA SER A 281 9.57 -6.42 8.77
C SER A 281 10.96 -5.78 8.81
N ALA A 282 11.02 -4.49 9.11
CA ALA A 282 12.27 -3.79 9.33
C ALA A 282 13.08 -4.39 10.48
N PHE A 283 12.40 -4.91 11.52
CA PHE A 283 13.02 -5.56 12.67
C PHE A 283 13.81 -6.80 12.26
N SER A 284 13.16 -7.75 11.54
CA SER A 284 13.82 -8.97 11.11
C SER A 284 14.89 -8.72 10.05
N ILE A 285 14.69 -7.73 9.17
CA ILE A 285 15.70 -7.31 8.19
C ILE A 285 16.92 -6.75 8.93
N PHE A 286 16.72 -5.82 9.86
CA PHE A 286 17.79 -5.22 10.63
C PHE A 286 18.59 -6.27 11.42
N ALA A 287 17.90 -7.12 12.17
CA ALA A 287 18.52 -8.21 12.93
C ALA A 287 19.36 -9.14 12.04
N SER A 288 18.84 -9.48 10.86
CA SER A 288 19.57 -10.29 9.87
C SER A 288 20.83 -9.60 9.34
N LYS A 289 20.78 -8.28 9.09
CA LYS A 289 21.96 -7.53 8.63
C LYS A 289 23.04 -7.45 9.70
N ILE A 290 22.70 -7.11 10.94
CA ILE A 290 23.69 -6.96 12.02
C ILE A 290 24.20 -8.33 12.52
N GLY A 291 23.38 -9.36 12.45
CA GLY A 291 23.78 -10.75 12.71
C GLY A 291 24.58 -11.39 11.57
N ASN A 292 24.48 -10.83 10.36
CA ASN A 292 24.94 -11.45 9.12
C ASN A 292 24.41 -12.89 8.97
N ILE A 293 23.11 -13.06 9.21
CA ILE A 293 22.40 -14.34 9.18
C ILE A 293 21.24 -14.31 8.18
N ASP A 294 20.80 -15.48 7.75
CA ASP A 294 19.70 -15.60 6.79
C ASP A 294 18.36 -15.17 7.39
N ASN A 295 17.61 -14.37 6.61
CA ASN A 295 16.21 -14.03 6.87
C ASN A 295 15.33 -14.63 5.79
N ILE A 296 14.63 -15.70 6.17
CA ILE A 296 13.82 -16.53 5.29
C ILE A 296 12.36 -16.10 5.43
N SER A 297 11.83 -15.46 4.39
CA SER A 297 10.41 -15.09 4.33
C SER A 297 9.54 -16.35 4.24
N LEU A 298 8.63 -16.54 5.19
CA LEU A 298 7.72 -17.69 5.26
C LEU A 298 6.76 -17.73 4.06
N TYR A 299 6.40 -16.56 3.52
CA TYR A 299 5.61 -16.44 2.30
C TYR A 299 6.25 -17.02 1.04
N THR A 300 7.58 -17.03 0.98
CA THR A 300 8.34 -17.56 -0.17
C THR A 300 8.94 -18.92 0.11
N HIS A 301 9.18 -19.25 1.38
CA HIS A 301 9.72 -20.54 1.79
C HIS A 301 8.70 -21.67 1.68
N ILE A 302 7.44 -21.39 2.05
CA ILE A 302 6.35 -22.36 1.98
C ILE A 302 5.67 -22.22 0.62
N ALA A 303 5.53 -23.33 -0.11
CA ALA A 303 4.82 -23.33 -1.39
C ALA A 303 3.36 -22.84 -1.21
N LYS A 304 2.84 -22.04 -2.14
CA LYS A 304 1.51 -21.42 -2.01
C LYS A 304 0.37 -22.44 -1.80
N LEU A 305 0.43 -23.59 -2.47
CA LEU A 305 -0.55 -24.67 -2.25
C LEU A 305 -0.46 -25.22 -0.82
N ASN A 306 0.75 -25.44 -0.29
CA ASN A 306 0.92 -25.85 1.10
C ASN A 306 0.41 -24.77 2.07
N GLN A 307 0.56 -23.48 1.74
CA GLN A 307 -0.03 -22.40 2.56
C GLN A 307 -1.57 -22.50 2.61
N VAL A 308 -2.23 -22.84 1.48
CA VAL A 308 -3.67 -23.11 1.44
C VAL A 308 -4.04 -24.25 2.39
N ASP A 309 -3.35 -25.37 2.28
CA ASP A 309 -3.62 -26.58 3.09
C ASP A 309 -3.43 -26.33 4.58
N LEU A 310 -2.34 -25.64 4.95
CA LEU A 310 -2.04 -25.26 6.33
C LEU A 310 -3.12 -24.36 6.93
N ILE A 311 -3.56 -23.33 6.21
CA ILE A 311 -4.63 -22.44 6.71
C ILE A 311 -5.90 -23.25 6.93
N LYS A 312 -6.33 -24.03 5.94
CA LYS A 312 -7.55 -24.86 6.06
C LYS A 312 -7.47 -25.84 7.22
N LYS A 313 -6.31 -26.48 7.41
CA LYS A 313 -6.07 -27.45 8.47
C LYS A 313 -6.21 -26.84 9.85
N TYR A 314 -5.62 -25.66 10.08
CA TYR A 314 -5.46 -25.12 11.43
C TYR A 314 -6.46 -24.03 11.82
N ILE A 315 -7.19 -23.42 10.89
CA ILE A 315 -8.06 -22.26 11.15
C ILE A 315 -9.07 -22.43 12.29
N ASN A 316 -9.55 -23.67 12.48
CA ASN A 316 -10.51 -24.03 13.53
C ASN A 316 -9.89 -24.82 14.69
N LEU A 317 -8.59 -25.13 14.63
CA LEU A 317 -7.91 -25.95 15.64
C LEU A 317 -7.19 -25.09 16.69
N ILE A 318 -6.61 -23.97 16.28
CA ILE A 318 -5.90 -23.07 17.18
C ILE A 318 -6.85 -21.99 17.73
N ASN A 319 -6.79 -21.78 19.05
CA ASN A 319 -7.58 -20.75 19.70
C ASN A 319 -6.89 -19.38 19.62
N ILE A 320 -7.29 -18.57 18.64
CA ILE A 320 -6.76 -17.22 18.43
C ILE A 320 -7.91 -16.22 18.23
N HIS A 321 -7.59 -14.93 18.34
CA HIS A 321 -8.55 -13.85 18.16
C HIS A 321 -9.24 -13.90 16.78
N ASN A 322 -10.51 -13.50 16.72
CA ASN A 322 -11.30 -13.49 15.48
C ASN A 322 -10.66 -12.69 14.35
N LEU A 323 -10.01 -11.56 14.66
CA LEU A 323 -9.30 -10.75 13.65
C LEU A 323 -8.11 -11.50 13.01
N GLN A 324 -7.42 -12.38 13.75
CA GLN A 324 -6.37 -13.24 13.19
C GLN A 324 -6.96 -14.29 12.24
N LYS A 325 -8.10 -14.88 12.61
CA LYS A 325 -8.85 -15.81 11.76
C LYS A 325 -9.34 -15.11 10.49
N SER A 326 -9.93 -13.92 10.65
CA SER A 326 -10.40 -13.07 9.56
C SER A 326 -9.28 -12.75 8.58
N TYR A 327 -8.11 -12.31 9.07
CA TYR A 327 -6.94 -12.04 8.23
C TYR A 327 -6.49 -13.30 7.48
N SER A 328 -6.44 -14.45 8.14
CA SER A 328 -6.04 -15.72 7.52
C SER A 328 -7.01 -16.16 6.41
N LEU A 329 -8.32 -15.99 6.61
CA LEU A 329 -9.35 -16.30 5.62
C LEU A 329 -9.32 -15.32 4.43
N SER A 330 -9.07 -14.04 4.70
CA SER A 330 -8.89 -13.03 3.66
C SER A 330 -7.62 -13.27 2.83
N TYR A 331 -6.56 -13.77 3.46
CA TYR A 331 -5.34 -14.19 2.78
C TYR A 331 -5.55 -15.49 1.97
N LEU A 332 -6.33 -16.43 2.50
CA LEU A 332 -6.72 -17.64 1.78
C LEU A 332 -7.49 -17.32 0.50
N PHE A 333 -8.40 -16.33 0.53
CA PHE A 333 -9.03 -15.77 -0.67
C PHE A 333 -7.99 -15.27 -1.69
N ASP A 334 -6.96 -14.53 -1.25
CA ASP A 334 -5.92 -14.03 -2.16
C ASP A 334 -5.10 -15.17 -2.78
N LEU A 335 -4.78 -16.22 -2.02
CA LEU A 335 -4.11 -17.41 -2.55
C LEU A 335 -4.96 -18.11 -3.62
N TYR A 336 -6.26 -18.24 -3.37
CA TYR A 336 -7.21 -18.83 -4.32
C TYR A 336 -7.24 -18.04 -5.63
N GLU A 337 -7.27 -16.72 -5.54
CA GLU A 337 -7.23 -15.84 -6.70
C GLU A 337 -5.88 -15.90 -7.43
N GLU A 338 -4.75 -15.91 -6.71
CA GLU A 338 -3.41 -16.02 -7.30
C GLU A 338 -3.17 -17.37 -8.00
N LEU A 339 -3.80 -18.44 -7.50
CA LEU A 339 -3.65 -19.81 -8.01
C LEU A 339 -4.75 -20.23 -8.99
N ASN A 340 -5.72 -19.34 -9.29
CA ASN A 340 -6.90 -19.64 -10.10
C ASN A 340 -7.67 -20.90 -9.63
N LEU A 341 -7.84 -21.04 -8.31
CA LEU A 341 -8.60 -22.13 -7.70
C LEU A 341 -10.12 -21.86 -7.74
N ASN A 342 -10.91 -22.80 -7.21
CA ASN A 342 -12.38 -22.77 -7.27
C ASN A 342 -12.98 -21.46 -6.73
N THR A 343 -13.71 -20.74 -7.59
CA THR A 343 -14.28 -19.43 -7.28
C THR A 343 -15.40 -19.46 -6.23
N ASN A 344 -16.13 -20.58 -6.10
CA ASN A 344 -17.18 -20.71 -5.07
C ASN A 344 -16.60 -20.88 -3.67
N GLU A 345 -15.52 -21.65 -3.52
CA GLU A 345 -14.80 -21.75 -2.23
C GLU A 345 -14.20 -20.39 -1.85
N SER A 346 -13.59 -19.69 -2.81
CA SER A 346 -13.05 -18.34 -2.62
C SER A 346 -14.13 -17.36 -2.08
N GLU A 347 -15.34 -17.39 -2.64
CA GLU A 347 -16.47 -16.61 -2.15
C GLU A 347 -16.83 -16.92 -0.68
N GLN A 348 -16.75 -18.19 -0.26
CA GLN A 348 -17.03 -18.58 1.13
C GLN A 348 -15.96 -18.05 2.10
N TYR A 349 -14.67 -18.08 1.71
CA TYR A 349 -13.61 -17.58 2.59
C TYR A 349 -13.69 -16.07 2.84
N VAL A 350 -13.99 -15.27 1.81
CA VAL A 350 -14.15 -13.82 2.01
C VAL A 350 -15.38 -13.49 2.85
N LYS A 351 -16.48 -14.26 2.72
CA LYS A 351 -17.65 -14.12 3.61
C LYS A 351 -17.28 -14.42 5.05
N ALA A 352 -16.64 -15.57 5.30
CA ALA A 352 -16.20 -15.93 6.64
C ALA A 352 -15.22 -14.90 7.23
N ALA A 353 -14.34 -14.31 6.41
CA ALA A 353 -13.48 -13.22 6.85
C ALA A 353 -14.29 -11.99 7.31
N ILE A 354 -15.34 -11.61 6.56
CA ILE A 354 -16.25 -10.52 6.93
C ILE A 354 -17.04 -10.86 8.20
N ASP A 355 -17.45 -12.12 8.39
CA ASP A 355 -18.18 -12.52 9.60
C ASP A 355 -17.33 -12.35 10.86
N TYR A 356 -16.02 -12.63 10.77
CA TYR A 356 -15.07 -12.40 11.87
C TYR A 356 -14.60 -10.94 12.01
N ASP A 357 -14.71 -10.11 10.97
CA ASP A 357 -14.34 -8.68 10.97
C ASP A 357 -15.30 -7.84 10.08
N PRO A 358 -16.51 -7.56 10.58
CA PRO A 358 -17.57 -6.94 9.78
C PRO A 358 -17.31 -5.47 9.43
N ASP A 359 -16.37 -4.80 10.11
CA ASP A 359 -16.05 -3.40 9.83
C ASP A 359 -14.98 -3.24 8.74
N ASN A 360 -14.38 -4.36 8.29
CA ASN A 360 -13.29 -4.33 7.33
C ASN A 360 -13.78 -4.06 5.89
N ILE A 361 -13.74 -2.79 5.49
CA ILE A 361 -14.15 -2.35 4.16
C ILE A 361 -13.34 -3.03 3.05
N TYR A 362 -12.08 -3.38 3.30
CA TYR A 362 -11.27 -4.07 2.30
C TYR A 362 -11.80 -5.46 1.97
N TYR A 363 -12.28 -6.21 2.96
CA TYR A 363 -12.88 -7.53 2.74
C TYR A 363 -14.23 -7.41 2.02
N LYS A 364 -15.01 -6.37 2.32
CA LYS A 364 -16.24 -6.05 1.58
C LYS A 364 -15.96 -5.77 0.10
N ILE A 365 -14.88 -5.05 -0.21
CA ILE A 365 -14.44 -4.81 -1.60
C ILE A 365 -14.05 -6.13 -2.28
N LYS A 366 -13.30 -7.01 -1.61
CA LYS A 366 -12.98 -8.36 -2.13
C LYS A 366 -14.25 -9.17 -2.43
N TYR A 367 -15.27 -9.08 -1.57
CA TYR A 367 -16.54 -9.76 -1.79
C TYR A 367 -17.33 -9.18 -2.98
N VAL A 368 -17.37 -7.85 -3.14
CA VAL A 368 -17.95 -7.25 -4.35
C VAL A 368 -17.24 -7.73 -5.61
N TYR A 369 -15.90 -7.76 -5.58
CA TYR A 369 -15.10 -8.23 -6.70
C TYR A 369 -15.42 -9.69 -7.08
N ILE A 370 -15.51 -10.61 -6.13
CA ILE A 370 -15.82 -12.02 -6.45
C ILE A 370 -17.24 -12.18 -6.98
N LEU A 371 -18.20 -11.39 -6.50
CA LEU A 371 -19.57 -11.37 -7.05
C LEU A 371 -19.58 -10.89 -8.50
N LEU A 372 -18.88 -9.79 -8.81
CA LEU A 372 -18.78 -9.27 -10.17
C LEU A 372 -18.05 -10.24 -11.11
N LYS A 373 -16.97 -10.86 -10.64
CA LYS A 373 -16.21 -11.89 -11.38
C LYS A 373 -17.10 -13.09 -11.73
N ASN A 374 -17.98 -13.48 -10.79
CA ASN A 374 -18.97 -14.54 -10.98
C ASN A 374 -20.26 -14.07 -11.67
N GLN A 375 -20.30 -12.85 -12.23
CA GLN A 375 -21.46 -12.29 -12.93
C GLN A 375 -22.74 -12.21 -12.07
N LYS A 376 -22.59 -12.19 -10.74
CA LYS A 376 -23.70 -12.04 -9.77
C LYS A 376 -24.02 -10.55 -9.57
N TYR A 377 -24.36 -9.85 -10.65
CA TYR A 377 -24.47 -8.39 -10.69
C TYR A 377 -25.51 -7.82 -9.72
N ASP A 378 -26.71 -8.42 -9.62
CA ASP A 378 -27.76 -7.94 -8.73
C ASP A 378 -27.36 -8.03 -7.25
N LYS A 379 -26.66 -9.11 -6.88
CA LYS A 379 -26.11 -9.29 -5.53
C LYS A 379 -25.01 -8.27 -5.26
N ALA A 380 -24.12 -8.04 -6.23
CA ALA A 380 -23.06 -7.05 -6.11
C ALA A 380 -23.64 -5.64 -5.96
N ASP A 381 -24.67 -5.27 -6.73
CA ASP A 381 -25.31 -3.97 -6.67
C ASP A 381 -25.96 -3.72 -5.31
N THR A 382 -26.72 -4.71 -4.81
CA THR A 382 -27.36 -4.65 -3.49
C THR A 382 -26.32 -4.49 -2.38
N TYR A 383 -25.22 -5.25 -2.46
CA TYR A 383 -24.17 -5.21 -1.46
C TYR A 383 -23.41 -3.88 -1.47
N VAL A 384 -23.06 -3.39 -2.67
CA VAL A 384 -22.42 -2.09 -2.86
C VAL A 384 -23.30 -0.96 -2.36
N TYR A 385 -24.60 -0.99 -2.63
CA TYR A 385 -25.55 0.03 -2.15
C TYR A 385 -25.46 0.19 -0.63
N ASN A 386 -25.45 -0.92 0.11
CA ASN A 386 -25.30 -0.90 1.57
C ASN A 386 -23.95 -0.32 2.01
N ILE A 387 -22.86 -0.66 1.32
CA ILE A 387 -21.54 -0.06 1.63
C ILE A 387 -21.58 1.46 1.40
N LEU A 388 -22.12 1.91 0.26
CA LEU A 388 -22.17 3.33 -0.09
C LEU A 388 -23.08 4.13 0.86
N LEU A 389 -24.15 3.52 1.38
CA LEU A 389 -25.05 4.18 2.31
C LEU A 389 -24.37 4.54 3.64
N TYR A 390 -23.50 3.67 4.15
CA TYR A 390 -22.89 3.82 5.47
C TYR A 390 -21.40 4.22 5.45
N ASN A 391 -20.68 3.90 4.37
CA ASN A 391 -19.21 3.95 4.31
C ASN A 391 -18.65 4.48 2.98
N SER A 392 -19.39 5.34 2.25
CA SER A 392 -18.99 5.80 0.91
C SER A 392 -17.57 6.39 0.83
N ALA A 393 -17.21 7.30 1.74
CA ALA A 393 -15.88 7.94 1.73
C ALA A 393 -14.77 6.90 1.92
N LEU A 394 -14.88 6.09 2.98
CA LEU A 394 -13.95 5.03 3.32
C LEU A 394 -13.83 3.98 2.21
N PHE A 395 -14.95 3.63 1.55
CA PHE A 395 -14.96 2.73 0.41
C PHE A 395 -14.06 3.23 -0.72
N PHE A 396 -14.18 4.49 -1.12
CA PHE A 396 -13.34 5.02 -2.19
C PHE A 396 -11.89 5.23 -1.75
N ASP A 397 -11.64 5.54 -0.49
CA ASP A 397 -10.28 5.69 0.03
C ASP A 397 -9.52 4.36 0.04
N VAL A 398 -10.21 3.26 0.38
CA VAL A 398 -9.67 1.90 0.28
C VAL A 398 -9.58 1.44 -1.18
N LEU A 399 -10.65 1.60 -1.97
CA LEU A 399 -10.71 1.12 -3.35
C LEU A 399 -9.64 1.77 -4.23
N LEU A 400 -9.38 3.06 -4.03
CA LEU A 400 -8.45 3.87 -4.83
C LEU A 400 -7.16 4.16 -4.08
N TYR A 401 -6.81 3.29 -3.14
CA TYR A 401 -5.60 3.41 -2.35
C TYR A 401 -4.34 3.38 -3.23
N LYS A 402 -3.47 4.37 -3.05
CA LYS A 402 -2.17 4.50 -3.74
C LYS A 402 -1.04 4.06 -2.81
N SER A 403 -0.07 3.33 -3.34
CA SER A 403 1.17 3.06 -2.62
C SER A 403 1.88 4.37 -2.30
N VAL A 404 2.60 4.40 -1.18
CA VAL A 404 3.50 5.51 -0.84
C VAL A 404 4.45 5.85 -2.00
N PRO A 405 4.86 7.13 -2.16
CA PRO A 405 5.66 7.61 -3.29
C PRO A 405 6.95 6.81 -3.54
N GLU A 406 7.59 6.27 -2.49
CA GLU A 406 8.85 5.53 -2.55
C GLU A 406 8.75 4.20 -3.34
N LEU A 407 7.51 3.75 -3.62
CA LEU A 407 7.20 2.56 -4.43
C LEU A 407 6.72 2.89 -5.85
N GLY A 408 6.85 4.16 -6.29
CA GLY A 408 6.46 4.60 -7.63
C GLY A 408 4.97 4.93 -7.79
N SER A 409 4.26 5.21 -6.69
CA SER A 409 2.86 5.69 -6.66
C SER A 409 1.87 4.90 -7.55
N LYS A 410 1.78 3.58 -7.37
CA LYS A 410 0.82 2.72 -8.10
C LYS A 410 -0.44 2.50 -7.27
N PHE A 411 -1.58 2.33 -7.95
CA PHE A 411 -2.80 1.90 -7.29
C PHE A 411 -2.67 0.43 -6.87
N ILE A 412 -2.71 0.16 -5.57
CA ILE A 412 -2.55 -1.20 -5.04
C ILE A 412 -3.77 -2.05 -5.39
N ASN A 413 -4.96 -1.43 -5.37
CA ASN A 413 -6.24 -2.09 -5.59
C ASN A 413 -6.76 -2.04 -7.02
N TYR A 414 -5.84 -1.89 -7.97
CA TYR A 414 -6.12 -1.85 -9.39
C TYR A 414 -7.14 -2.90 -9.86
N LYS A 415 -6.89 -4.18 -9.55
CA LYS A 415 -7.78 -5.29 -9.97
C LYS A 415 -9.22 -5.14 -9.45
N TYR A 416 -9.40 -4.52 -8.29
CA TYR A 416 -10.70 -4.38 -7.63
C TYR A 416 -11.54 -3.24 -8.18
N PHE A 417 -10.93 -2.16 -8.67
CA PHE A 417 -11.71 -1.11 -9.35
C PHE A 417 -11.86 -1.36 -10.85
N ASP A 418 -10.89 -2.03 -11.48
CA ASP A 418 -10.93 -2.36 -12.91
C ASP A 418 -12.17 -3.19 -13.28
N ILE A 419 -12.58 -4.10 -12.40
CA ILE A 419 -13.74 -4.96 -12.65
C ILE A 419 -15.06 -4.18 -12.82
N PHE A 420 -15.19 -2.99 -12.23
CA PHE A 420 -16.40 -2.17 -12.38
C PHE A 420 -16.55 -1.59 -13.80
N PHE A 421 -15.44 -1.42 -14.53
CA PHE A 421 -15.46 -1.01 -15.93
C PHE A 421 -15.80 -2.17 -16.88
N LYS A 422 -15.74 -3.42 -16.40
CA LYS A 422 -16.03 -4.63 -17.17
C LYS A 422 -17.48 -5.10 -17.02
N ILE A 423 -18.30 -4.38 -16.26
CA ILE A 423 -19.72 -4.71 -16.06
C ILE A 423 -20.49 -4.49 -17.38
N PRO A 424 -21.23 -5.50 -17.89
CA PRO A 424 -22.04 -5.33 -19.10
C PRO A 424 -23.12 -4.26 -18.91
N GLU A 425 -23.38 -3.48 -19.96
CA GLU A 425 -24.30 -2.33 -19.92
C GLU A 425 -25.69 -2.66 -19.39
N LYS A 426 -26.25 -3.83 -19.74
CA LYS A 426 -27.56 -4.25 -19.26
C LYS A 426 -27.65 -4.40 -17.73
N PHE A 427 -26.50 -4.47 -17.05
CA PHE A 427 -26.38 -4.57 -15.59
C PHE A 427 -25.83 -3.28 -14.95
N LEU A 428 -25.60 -2.21 -15.71
CA LEU A 428 -25.14 -0.93 -15.17
C LEU A 428 -26.28 -0.22 -14.41
N THR A 429 -26.28 -0.40 -13.10
CA THR A 429 -27.18 0.30 -12.17
C THR A 429 -26.69 1.70 -11.84
N ARG A 430 -27.53 2.48 -11.13
CA ARG A 430 -27.14 3.79 -10.60
C ARG A 430 -25.90 3.72 -9.69
N ASN A 431 -25.75 2.67 -8.88
CA ASN A 431 -24.62 2.54 -7.96
C ASN A 431 -23.33 2.25 -8.71
N PHE A 432 -23.34 1.35 -9.70
CA PHE A 432 -22.16 1.08 -10.53
C PHE A 432 -21.73 2.30 -11.34
N ILE A 433 -22.70 3.05 -11.90
CA ILE A 433 -22.40 4.32 -12.59
C ILE A 433 -21.77 5.33 -11.62
N TYR A 434 -22.31 5.45 -10.40
CA TYR A 434 -21.75 6.33 -9.37
C TYR A 434 -20.31 5.95 -9.00
N ILE A 435 -20.02 4.66 -8.87
CA ILE A 435 -18.66 4.16 -8.62
C ILE A 435 -17.74 4.51 -9.78
N ASN A 436 -18.12 4.19 -11.02
CA ASN A 436 -17.32 4.48 -12.20
C ASN A 436 -17.00 5.98 -12.33
N LEU A 437 -17.99 6.85 -12.06
CA LEU A 437 -17.78 8.30 -12.03
C LEU A 437 -16.79 8.74 -10.96
N ASN A 438 -16.86 8.20 -9.74
CA ASN A 438 -15.95 8.58 -8.66
C ASN A 438 -14.52 8.07 -8.88
N ILE A 439 -14.38 6.84 -9.41
CA ILE A 439 -13.08 6.31 -9.84
C ILE A 439 -12.49 7.27 -10.87
N PHE A 440 -13.25 7.57 -11.94
CA PHE A 440 -12.79 8.45 -13.00
C PHE A 440 -12.42 9.85 -12.50
N LYS A 441 -13.27 10.46 -11.66
CA LYS A 441 -13.02 11.78 -11.07
C LYS A 441 -11.73 11.80 -10.25
N ARG A 442 -11.51 10.83 -9.37
CA ARG A 442 -10.31 10.76 -8.51
C ARG A 442 -9.03 10.46 -9.32
N LEU A 443 -9.15 9.70 -10.40
CA LEU A 443 -8.05 9.53 -11.36
C LEU A 443 -7.71 10.84 -12.08
N TYR A 444 -8.73 11.64 -12.42
CA TYR A 444 -8.58 12.92 -13.13
C TYR A 444 -8.07 14.06 -12.23
N ASP A 445 -8.67 14.24 -11.05
CA ASP A 445 -8.30 15.31 -10.09
C ASP A 445 -6.87 15.14 -9.55
N GLY A 446 -6.36 13.89 -9.55
CA GLY A 446 -5.05 13.55 -9.02
C GLY A 446 -3.84 13.91 -9.89
N ARG A 447 -3.96 14.73 -10.95
CA ARG A 447 -2.89 15.25 -11.85
C ARG A 447 -1.61 14.39 -11.95
N ASN A 448 -1.76 13.08 -12.16
CA ASN A 448 -0.69 12.19 -12.63
C ASN A 448 -0.92 11.95 -14.12
N LEU A 449 -0.48 12.92 -14.94
CA LEU A 449 -0.43 12.82 -16.40
C LEU A 449 0.62 11.82 -16.90
N ASN A 450 1.46 11.28 -16.00
CA ASN A 450 2.37 10.18 -16.30
C ASN A 450 1.77 8.89 -15.79
N ASN A 451 1.07 8.14 -16.64
CA ASN A 451 0.93 6.69 -16.50
C ASN A 451 0.23 6.14 -17.73
N GLU A 452 0.87 5.18 -18.40
CA GLU A 452 0.26 4.33 -19.43
C GLU A 452 -1.09 3.76 -18.99
N ILE A 453 -1.33 3.62 -17.68
CA ILE A 453 -2.61 3.25 -17.07
C ILE A 453 -3.69 4.29 -17.37
N PHE A 454 -3.47 5.59 -17.12
CA PHE A 454 -4.49 6.60 -17.45
C PHE A 454 -4.78 6.62 -18.95
N VAL A 455 -3.76 6.46 -19.81
CA VAL A 455 -3.94 6.38 -21.27
C VAL A 455 -4.67 5.09 -21.66
N HIS A 456 -4.34 3.94 -21.06
CA HIS A 456 -5.00 2.66 -21.30
C HIS A 456 -6.46 2.67 -20.85
N TYR A 457 -6.78 3.30 -19.71
CA TYR A 457 -8.15 3.44 -19.24
C TYR A 457 -8.90 4.52 -19.97
N HIS A 458 -8.29 5.66 -20.27
CA HIS A 458 -8.89 6.65 -21.14
C HIS A 458 -9.19 6.00 -22.49
N LYS A 459 -8.27 5.24 -23.08
CA LYS A 459 -8.42 4.55 -24.36
C LYS A 459 -9.35 3.33 -24.28
N ASN A 460 -9.43 2.58 -23.19
CA ASN A 460 -10.35 1.45 -23.04
C ASN A 460 -11.75 1.88 -22.62
N ILE A 461 -11.90 2.86 -21.73
CA ILE A 461 -13.19 3.53 -21.49
C ILE A 461 -13.61 4.12 -22.83
N TYR A 462 -12.78 4.95 -23.46
CA TYR A 462 -13.06 5.50 -24.79
C TYR A 462 -13.36 4.42 -25.83
N ASN A 463 -12.62 3.32 -25.94
CA ASN A 463 -12.85 2.26 -26.93
C ASN A 463 -14.07 1.39 -26.59
N ILE A 464 -14.31 1.01 -25.33
CA ILE A 464 -15.54 0.29 -24.93
C ILE A 464 -16.78 1.17 -25.16
N PHE A 465 -16.64 2.50 -24.99
CA PHE A 465 -17.72 3.47 -25.22
C PHE A 465 -17.83 3.90 -26.69
N CYS A 466 -16.72 3.93 -27.44
CA CYS A 466 -16.66 4.24 -28.86
C CYS A 466 -17.04 3.02 -29.69
N GLU A 467 -16.57 1.80 -29.43
CA GLU A 467 -17.03 0.55 -30.09
C GLU A 467 -18.56 0.43 -30.04
N LYS A 468 -19.21 0.87 -28.96
CA LYS A 468 -20.68 0.95 -28.85
C LYS A 468 -21.35 2.15 -29.54
N LEU A 469 -20.59 3.21 -29.85
CA LEU A 469 -20.99 4.25 -30.81
C LEU A 469 -20.69 3.82 -32.26
N ILE A 470 -19.74 2.89 -32.45
CA ILE A 470 -19.07 2.52 -33.70
C ILE A 470 -19.77 1.33 -34.39
N ASP A 471 -20.50 0.49 -33.66
CA ASP A 471 -21.34 -0.56 -34.26
C ASP A 471 -22.61 -0.03 -34.97
N TYR A 472 -22.75 1.29 -35.13
CA TYR A 472 -23.89 1.89 -35.83
C TYR A 472 -23.54 3.05 -36.78
N ASP A 473 -22.28 3.21 -37.22
CA ASP A 473 -21.91 3.89 -38.49
C ASP A 473 -20.43 4.28 -38.50
N ASN A 474 -19.55 3.29 -38.72
CA ASN A 474 -18.21 3.58 -39.22
C ASN A 474 -18.29 4.01 -40.69
N TYR A 475 -18.57 5.30 -40.89
CA TYR A 475 -18.02 6.09 -42.01
C TYR A 475 -18.02 7.61 -41.73
N LYS A 476 -18.65 8.09 -40.65
CA LYS A 476 -18.70 9.53 -40.36
C LYS A 476 -17.86 9.97 -39.15
N ILE A 477 -17.65 9.18 -38.09
CA ILE A 477 -17.03 9.72 -36.87
C ILE A 477 -15.48 9.80 -36.95
N GLU A 478 -14.82 8.86 -37.64
CA GLU A 478 -13.34 8.87 -37.76
C GLU A 478 -12.79 9.92 -38.74
N SER A 479 -13.60 10.47 -39.66
CA SER A 479 -13.23 11.61 -40.48
C SER A 479 -13.42 12.97 -39.77
N TYR A 480 -14.05 12.99 -38.59
CA TYR A 480 -14.22 14.19 -37.76
C TYR A 480 -13.29 14.18 -36.54
N ASN A 481 -11.98 14.21 -36.78
CA ASN A 481 -10.94 14.50 -35.77
C ASN A 481 -10.98 15.96 -35.21
N GLY A 482 -12.18 16.53 -35.09
CA GLY A 482 -12.42 17.89 -34.59
C GLY A 482 -13.91 18.18 -34.32
N ALA A 483 -14.75 17.17 -34.07
CA ALA A 483 -16.18 17.40 -33.87
C ALA A 483 -16.43 18.32 -32.63
N LYS A 484 -16.86 19.57 -32.89
CA LYS A 484 -17.21 20.61 -31.90
C LYS A 484 -17.95 19.98 -30.71
N LEU A 485 -17.59 20.31 -29.45
CA LEU A 485 -18.27 19.85 -28.20
C LEU A 485 -19.80 19.81 -28.32
N SER A 486 -20.36 20.81 -29.00
CA SER A 486 -21.78 20.92 -29.29
C SER A 486 -22.35 19.79 -30.16
N TYR A 487 -21.62 19.24 -31.12
CA TYR A 487 -22.04 18.05 -31.87
C TYR A 487 -22.15 16.84 -30.93
N GLN A 488 -21.12 16.55 -30.15
CA GLN A 488 -21.08 15.38 -29.26
C GLN A 488 -22.20 15.43 -28.21
N VAL A 489 -22.41 16.59 -27.59
CA VAL A 489 -23.52 16.84 -26.65
C VAL A 489 -24.87 16.66 -27.35
N GLY A 490 -25.01 17.20 -28.57
CA GLY A 490 -26.23 17.10 -29.35
C GLY A 490 -26.59 15.67 -29.74
N PHE A 491 -25.59 14.92 -30.18
CA PHE A 491 -25.71 13.53 -30.61
C PHE A 491 -26.23 12.66 -29.45
N VAL A 492 -25.57 12.67 -28.29
CA VAL A 492 -25.99 11.90 -27.10
C VAL A 492 -27.42 12.23 -26.66
N MET A 493 -27.83 13.49 -26.81
CA MET A 493 -29.15 13.94 -26.38
C MET A 493 -30.27 13.58 -27.37
N LEU A 494 -29.97 13.56 -28.67
CA LEU A 494 -30.98 13.43 -29.73
C LEU A 494 -31.00 12.09 -30.43
N SER A 495 -29.88 11.35 -30.49
CA SER A 495 -29.80 10.06 -31.17
C SER A 495 -30.86 9.10 -30.61
N GLN A 496 -31.80 8.68 -31.47
CA GLN A 496 -32.82 7.68 -31.14
C GLN A 496 -32.29 6.26 -31.35
N SER A 497 -31.26 6.10 -32.17
CA SER A 497 -30.57 4.84 -32.48
C SER A 497 -29.87 4.22 -31.26
N ILE A 498 -29.43 5.04 -30.31
CA ILE A 498 -28.82 4.55 -29.07
C ILE A 498 -29.93 4.39 -28.02
N LYS A 499 -30.29 3.15 -27.68
CA LYS A 499 -31.25 2.78 -26.62
C LYS A 499 -30.72 3.11 -25.20
N LEU A 500 -30.16 4.30 -25.02
CA LEU A 500 -29.62 4.76 -23.75
C LEU A 500 -30.75 5.25 -22.85
N ASN A 501 -30.79 4.68 -21.64
CA ASN A 501 -31.60 5.24 -20.57
C ASN A 501 -31.10 6.64 -20.17
N VAL A 502 -31.92 7.37 -19.42
CA VAL A 502 -31.63 8.76 -19.03
C VAL A 502 -30.32 8.90 -18.25
N PHE A 503 -29.97 7.91 -17.43
CA PHE A 503 -28.74 7.91 -16.63
C PHE A 503 -27.49 7.75 -17.51
N SER A 504 -27.54 6.85 -18.49
CA SER A 504 -26.46 6.69 -19.46
C SER A 504 -26.22 8.00 -20.20
N ARG A 505 -27.28 8.71 -20.64
CA ARG A 505 -27.15 10.01 -21.31
C ARG A 505 -26.45 11.08 -20.44
N ILE A 506 -26.81 11.16 -19.16
CA ILE A 506 -26.14 12.07 -18.20
C ILE A 506 -24.66 11.72 -18.05
N PHE A 507 -24.34 10.43 -17.96
CA PHE A 507 -22.97 9.94 -17.87
C PHE A 507 -22.14 10.29 -19.11
N TYR A 508 -22.69 10.09 -20.31
CA TYR A 508 -22.03 10.47 -21.57
C TYR A 508 -21.77 11.97 -21.67
N LEU A 509 -22.72 12.80 -21.23
CA LEU A 509 -22.54 14.25 -21.22
C LEU A 509 -21.41 14.71 -20.28
N LEU A 510 -21.25 14.04 -19.13
CA LEU A 510 -20.13 14.29 -18.22
C LEU A 510 -18.79 13.90 -18.87
N LEU A 511 -18.71 12.74 -19.52
CA LEU A 511 -17.50 12.29 -20.22
C LEU A 511 -17.10 13.23 -21.36
N ILE A 512 -18.07 13.68 -22.16
CA ILE A 512 -17.85 14.66 -23.24
C ILE A 512 -17.30 15.97 -22.66
N GLY A 513 -17.84 16.44 -21.54
CA GLY A 513 -17.36 17.64 -20.85
C GLY A 513 -15.92 17.51 -20.36
N ILE A 514 -15.54 16.34 -19.86
CA ILE A 514 -14.18 16.08 -19.34
C ILE A 514 -13.18 15.90 -20.48
N LYS A 515 -13.51 15.16 -21.55
CA LYS A 515 -12.70 15.03 -22.76
C LYS A 515 -12.39 16.39 -23.38
N HIS A 516 -13.41 17.23 -23.54
CA HIS A 516 -13.22 18.57 -24.10
C HIS A 516 -12.29 19.45 -23.25
N LYS A 517 -12.25 19.25 -21.93
CA LYS A 517 -11.30 19.94 -21.03
C LYS A 517 -9.87 19.40 -21.18
N TYR A 518 -9.71 18.10 -21.43
CA TYR A 518 -8.42 17.44 -21.67
C TYR A 518 -7.83 17.79 -23.05
N ASP A 519 -8.63 17.67 -24.12
CA ASP A 519 -8.19 17.94 -25.50
C ASP A 519 -7.76 19.41 -25.68
N ARG A 520 -8.44 20.35 -25.01
CA ARG A 520 -8.03 21.77 -24.96
C ARG A 520 -6.62 21.99 -24.41
N ASN A 521 -6.11 21.09 -23.59
CA ASN A 521 -4.80 21.23 -22.96
C ASN A 521 -3.66 20.62 -23.81
N ILE A 522 -3.95 19.85 -24.86
CA ILE A 522 -2.94 19.07 -25.61
C ILE A 522 -2.85 19.45 -27.10
N LEU A 523 -3.92 19.99 -27.72
CA LEU A 523 -3.92 20.28 -29.16
C LEU A 523 -4.44 21.69 -29.47
N ASN A 524 -3.57 22.54 -30.02
CA ASN A 524 -3.96 23.57 -30.97
C ASN A 524 -4.02 22.89 -32.35
N ASN A 525 -5.18 22.88 -33.02
CA ASN A 525 -5.26 23.07 -34.47
C ASN A 525 -6.69 23.03 -35.05
N ASN A 526 -6.73 23.57 -36.28
CA ASN A 526 -7.83 24.16 -37.05
C ASN A 526 -9.00 23.23 -37.43
N ILE A 527 -10.14 23.86 -37.73
CA ILE A 527 -11.43 23.24 -38.05
C ILE A 527 -11.81 23.55 -39.51
N LEU A 528 -12.23 22.54 -40.26
CA LEU A 528 -13.01 22.66 -41.50
C LEU A 528 -14.51 22.57 -41.18
N ASP A 529 -15.32 23.40 -41.83
CA ASP A 529 -16.80 23.36 -41.79
C ASP A 529 -17.32 22.51 -42.96
N GLU A 530 -18.44 21.78 -42.75
CA GLU A 530 -19.49 21.54 -43.75
C GLU A 530 -20.73 20.80 -43.16
N ASP A 531 -21.80 20.74 -43.95
CA ASP A 531 -23.14 21.26 -43.62
C ASP A 531 -24.20 20.25 -43.11
N GLU A 532 -23.90 18.95 -43.03
CA GLU A 532 -24.92 17.91 -42.75
C GLU A 532 -25.28 17.71 -41.26
N ASN A 533 -24.48 18.22 -40.32
CA ASN A 533 -24.63 17.93 -38.88
C ASN A 533 -25.27 19.06 -38.05
N LYS A 534 -25.92 20.03 -38.73
CA LYS A 534 -26.47 21.26 -38.12
C LYS A 534 -27.45 21.00 -36.96
N ILE A 535 -28.28 19.95 -37.01
CA ILE A 535 -29.29 19.67 -35.98
C ILE A 535 -28.63 19.29 -34.64
N TYR A 536 -27.70 18.34 -34.65
CA TYR A 536 -26.97 17.92 -33.45
C TYR A 536 -26.11 19.06 -32.90
N ILE A 537 -25.36 19.75 -33.75
CA ILE A 537 -24.54 20.91 -33.35
C ILE A 537 -25.41 22.00 -32.72
N ASN A 538 -26.52 22.37 -33.35
CA ASN A 538 -27.40 23.43 -32.86
C ASN A 538 -28.06 23.03 -31.53
N PHE A 539 -28.50 21.77 -31.42
CA PHE A 539 -29.05 21.24 -30.17
C PHE A 539 -28.02 21.26 -29.04
N GLY A 540 -26.80 20.77 -29.27
CA GLY A 540 -25.80 20.78 -28.21
C GLY A 540 -25.31 22.18 -27.87
N LYS A 541 -25.26 23.14 -28.80
CA LYS A 541 -25.05 24.56 -28.48
C LYS A 541 -26.13 25.09 -27.53
N LYS A 542 -27.39 24.77 -27.81
CA LYS A 542 -28.54 25.15 -26.96
C LYS A 542 -28.48 24.47 -25.60
N PHE A 543 -28.13 23.18 -25.55
CA PHE A 543 -27.92 22.45 -24.31
C PHE A 543 -26.82 23.11 -23.45
N ILE A 544 -25.66 23.38 -24.04
CA ILE A 544 -24.54 24.06 -23.34
C ILE A 544 -24.96 25.45 -22.85
N LYS A 545 -25.72 26.20 -23.65
CA LYS A 545 -26.25 27.52 -23.25
C LYS A 545 -27.26 27.41 -22.12
N ALA A 546 -28.11 26.38 -22.13
CA ALA A 546 -29.05 26.10 -21.04
C ALA A 546 -28.31 25.72 -19.76
N THR A 547 -27.26 24.91 -19.84
CA THR A 547 -26.39 24.59 -18.70
C THR A 547 -25.72 25.82 -18.10
N LYS A 548 -25.20 26.75 -18.92
CA LYS A 548 -24.62 28.01 -18.44
C LYS A 548 -25.64 28.96 -17.83
N ASN A 549 -26.92 28.84 -18.17
CA ASN A 549 -28.02 29.70 -17.71
C ASN A 549 -29.06 28.92 -16.89
N TRP A 550 -28.64 27.86 -16.19
CA TRP A 550 -29.54 26.97 -15.47
C TRP A 550 -30.38 27.73 -14.43
N TYR A 551 -29.77 28.69 -13.74
CA TYR A 551 -30.38 29.60 -12.76
C TYR A 551 -31.41 30.59 -13.36
N LYS A 552 -31.50 30.68 -14.69
CA LYS A 552 -32.51 31.48 -15.43
C LYS A 552 -33.53 30.60 -16.15
N CYS A 553 -33.85 29.45 -15.57
CA CYS A 553 -34.75 28.45 -16.16
C CYS A 553 -34.28 27.95 -17.54
N GLY A 554 -32.96 27.94 -17.80
CA GLY A 554 -32.39 27.57 -19.10
C GLY A 554 -32.83 26.18 -19.58
N TYR A 555 -32.99 25.21 -18.68
CA TYR A 555 -33.44 23.86 -19.01
C TYR A 555 -34.94 23.77 -19.35
N ILE A 556 -35.79 24.64 -18.79
CA ILE A 556 -37.22 24.72 -19.15
C ILE A 556 -37.36 25.19 -20.60
N LYS A 557 -36.62 26.24 -20.97
CA LYS A 557 -36.57 26.74 -22.36
C LYS A 557 -36.04 25.67 -23.32
N LEU A 558 -34.99 24.95 -22.92
CA LEU A 558 -34.44 23.84 -23.69
C LEU A 558 -35.47 22.72 -23.93
N TRP A 559 -36.31 22.39 -22.94
CA TRP A 559 -37.31 21.33 -23.07
C TRP A 559 -38.36 21.62 -24.16
N PHE A 560 -38.87 22.85 -24.23
CA PHE A 560 -39.80 23.26 -25.29
C PHE A 560 -39.14 23.24 -26.67
N GLU A 561 -37.89 23.70 -26.77
CA GLU A 561 -37.14 23.65 -28.03
C GLU A 561 -36.80 22.21 -28.47
N THR A 562 -36.54 21.31 -27.52
CA THR A 562 -36.31 19.88 -27.78
C THR A 562 -37.54 19.21 -28.36
N ARG A 563 -38.74 19.54 -27.83
CA ARG A 563 -40.01 19.02 -28.36
C ARG A 563 -40.28 19.50 -29.78
N LYS A 564 -39.93 20.76 -30.09
CA LYS A 564 -40.05 21.33 -31.44
C LYS A 564 -39.12 20.61 -32.43
N LEU A 565 -37.85 20.45 -32.07
CA LEU A 565 -36.85 19.74 -32.88
C LEU A 565 -37.17 18.25 -33.09
N LYS A 566 -37.67 17.54 -32.06
CA LYS A 566 -38.09 16.14 -32.22
C LYS A 566 -39.30 15.96 -33.17
N ARG A 567 -40.20 16.95 -33.22
CA ARG A 567 -41.29 16.99 -34.21
C ARG A 567 -40.77 17.23 -35.62
N GLU A 568 -39.81 18.15 -35.80
CA GLU A 568 -39.20 18.44 -37.10
C GLU A 568 -38.40 17.26 -37.66
N ILE A 569 -37.72 16.48 -36.81
CA ILE A 569 -37.00 15.26 -37.22
C ILE A 569 -37.99 14.14 -37.61
N ARG A 570 -39.03 13.89 -36.81
CA ARG A 570 -40.07 12.89 -37.12
C ARG A 570 -40.81 13.16 -38.43
N ASN A 571 -40.97 14.43 -38.79
CA ASN A 571 -41.61 14.82 -40.04
C ASN A 571 -40.70 14.67 -41.27
N LYS A 572 -39.38 14.51 -41.09
CA LYS A 572 -38.41 14.28 -42.18
C LYS A 572 -38.07 12.81 -42.43
N GLU A 573 -38.36 11.92 -41.47
CA GLU A 573 -38.13 10.47 -41.59
C GLU A 573 -39.40 9.70 -42.00
N GLY A 574 -40.49 10.41 -42.29
CA GLY A 574 -41.79 9.86 -42.73
C GLY A 574 -42.18 10.24 -44.16
N GLU A 575 -41.22 10.77 -44.95
CA GLU A 575 -41.20 10.80 -46.41
C GLU A 575 -40.12 9.79 -46.87
#